data_AF-A0A660QTR6-F1
#
_entry.id   AF-A0A660QTR6-F1
#
_cell.length_a   1.000
_cell.length_b   1.000
_cell.length_c   1.000
_cell.angle_alpha   90.00
_cell.angle_beta   90.00
_cell.angle_gamma   90.00
#
_symmetry.space_group_name_H-M   'P 1'
#
loop_
_entity.id
_entity.type
_entity.pdbx_description
1 polymer ?
#
loop_
_entity_poly.entity_id
_entity_poly.type
_entity_poly.pdbx_seq_one_letter_code
_entity_poly.pdbx_strand_id
1 'polypeptide(L)'
;MNYTPSPIAIAIFLAFVGFVLGMSFYFARKSKSAEGYFAAGGTIHWFVNGIAFAGDYLSAASFLGICGMIAIYGYDGFLYSIGYLAGWIVALFVVAEPMKRLGKYTFTDALDSKFNSKGIQLMAAISTLAVSMFYLIPQMVGAGVLVTPLLGLPHWVGVIMVG
;
A
#
# COMPACT_ATOMS: atom_id res chain seq x y z
N MET A 1 -20.17 18.90 11.64
CA MET A 1 -19.71 18.24 12.89
C MET A 1 -18.62 19.10 13.48
N ASN A 2 -18.75 19.52 14.74
CA ASN A 2 -17.66 20.20 15.45
C ASN A 2 -16.74 19.12 16.01
N TYR A 3 -15.62 18.85 15.32
CA TYR A 3 -14.60 17.95 15.84
C TYR A 3 -13.76 18.71 16.84
N THR A 4 -13.82 18.31 18.11
CA THR A 4 -12.93 18.80 19.16
C THR A 4 -11.69 17.91 19.19
N PRO A 5 -10.54 18.35 18.67
CA PRO A 5 -9.37 17.50 18.56
C PRO A 5 -8.83 17.18 19.96
N SER A 6 -8.61 15.90 20.24
CA SER A 6 -8.00 15.47 21.51
C SER A 6 -6.48 15.66 21.44
N PRO A 7 -5.87 16.49 22.31
CA PRO A 7 -4.42 16.69 22.30
C PRO A 7 -3.63 15.39 22.47
N ILE A 8 -4.17 14.44 23.24
CA ILE A 8 -3.56 13.13 23.46
C ILE A 8 -3.60 12.29 22.17
N ALA A 9 -4.72 12.28 21.45
CA ALA A 9 -4.84 11.56 20.18
C ALA A 9 -3.87 12.13 19.12
N ILE A 10 -3.75 13.45 19.06
CA ILE A 10 -2.79 14.13 18.17
C ILE A 10 -1.36 13.76 18.55
N ALA A 11 -1.00 13.79 19.84
CA ALA A 11 0.34 13.44 20.29
C ALA A 11 0.71 12.00 19.94
N ILE A 12 -0.20 11.04 20.15
CA ILE A 12 -0.01 9.63 19.77
C ILE A 12 0.17 9.50 18.26
N PHE A 13 -0.67 10.16 17.47
CA PHE A 13 -0.58 10.14 16.01
C PHE A 13 0.76 10.68 15.51
N LEU A 14 1.17 11.87 15.98
CA LEU A 14 2.43 12.49 15.57
C LEU A 14 3.65 11.66 16.01
N ALA A 15 3.62 11.09 17.21
CA ALA A 15 4.68 10.21 17.69
C ALA A 15 4.80 8.94 16.82
N PHE A 16 3.67 8.32 16.47
CA PHE A 16 3.64 7.15 15.61
C PHE A 16 4.15 7.47 14.20
N VAL A 17 3.64 8.52 13.56
CA VAL A 17 4.08 8.95 12.23
C VAL A 17 5.57 9.31 12.24
N GLY A 18 6.03 10.07 13.24
CA GLY A 18 7.44 10.44 13.38
C GLY A 18 8.34 9.22 13.58
N PHE A 19 7.91 8.24 14.36
CA PHE A 19 8.63 6.99 14.55
C PHE A 19 8.76 6.18 13.25
N VAL A 20 7.64 5.99 12.53
CA VAL A 20 7.63 5.24 11.25
C VAL A 20 8.50 5.94 10.21
N LEU A 21 8.36 7.26 10.04
CA LEU A 21 9.19 8.03 9.10
C LEU A 21 10.67 7.98 9.49
N GLY A 22 10.98 8.13 10.79
CA GLY A 22 12.36 8.04 11.30
C GLY A 22 13.00 6.68 10.99
N MET A 23 12.25 5.60 11.21
CA MET A 23 12.68 4.24 10.85
C MET A 23 12.90 4.10 9.34
N SER A 24 11.96 4.56 8.52
CA SER A 24 12.07 4.52 7.06
C SER A 24 13.31 5.26 6.57
N PHE A 25 13.58 6.47 7.06
CA PHE A 25 14.79 7.22 6.68
C PHE A 25 16.08 6.53 7.15
N TYR A 26 16.08 5.96 8.35
CA TYR A 26 17.23 5.24 8.89
C TYR A 26 17.60 4.02 8.04
N PHE A 27 16.61 3.19 7.68
CA PHE A 27 16.85 2.00 6.87
C PHE A 27 17.08 2.30 5.39
N ALA A 28 16.40 3.31 4.83
CA ALA A 28 16.63 3.74 3.45
C ALA A 28 18.10 4.14 3.21
N ARG A 29 18.74 4.79 4.19
CA ARG A 29 20.16 5.17 4.11
C ARG A 29 21.14 3.99 4.18
N LYS A 30 20.71 2.83 4.68
CA LYS A 30 21.56 1.63 4.80
C LYS A 30 21.58 0.78 3.54
N SER A 31 20.58 0.89 2.68
CA SER A 31 20.52 0.13 1.43
C SER A 31 21.30 0.85 0.32
N LYS A 32 22.31 0.18 -0.24
CA LYS A 32 23.16 0.72 -1.33
C LYS A 32 23.08 -0.09 -2.62
N SER A 33 22.32 -1.18 -2.66
CA SER A 33 22.16 -2.05 -3.82
C SER A 33 20.69 -2.32 -4.10
N ALA A 34 20.35 -2.62 -5.35
CA ALA A 34 18.98 -2.99 -5.74
C ALA A 34 18.47 -4.21 -4.95
N GLU A 35 19.33 -5.20 -4.72
CA GLU A 35 19.00 -6.37 -3.90
C GLU A 35 18.77 -6.00 -2.43
N GLY A 36 19.58 -5.09 -1.87
CA GLY A 36 19.36 -4.58 -0.52
C GLY A 36 18.09 -3.74 -0.40
N TYR A 37 17.69 -3.05 -1.47
CA TYR A 37 16.53 -2.16 -1.48
C TYR A 37 15.23 -2.92 -1.72
N PHE A 38 15.20 -3.83 -2.70
CA PHE A 38 13.99 -4.55 -3.09
C PHE A 38 13.80 -5.88 -2.36
N ALA A 39 14.88 -6.55 -1.96
CA ALA A 39 14.81 -7.89 -1.36
C ALA A 39 15.44 -7.97 0.04
N ALA A 40 15.95 -6.87 0.58
CA ALA A 40 16.68 -6.84 1.86
C ALA A 40 17.76 -7.93 1.96
N GLY A 41 18.42 -8.25 0.82
CA GLY A 41 19.43 -9.31 0.74
C GLY A 41 18.91 -10.73 0.98
N GLY A 42 17.59 -10.96 0.92
CA GLY A 42 16.98 -12.27 1.20
C GLY A 42 17.07 -12.72 2.66
N THR A 43 17.41 -11.81 3.58
CA THR A 43 17.70 -12.13 5.00
C THR A 43 16.47 -12.11 5.90
N ILE A 44 15.33 -11.61 5.41
CA ILE A 44 14.11 -11.45 6.21
C ILE A 44 13.40 -12.81 6.36
N HIS A 45 13.14 -13.20 7.61
CA HIS A 45 12.42 -14.43 7.92
C HIS A 45 10.99 -14.40 7.34
N TRP A 46 10.55 -15.53 6.79
CA TRP A 46 9.28 -15.64 6.05
C TRP A 46 8.06 -15.12 6.85
N PHE A 47 8.04 -15.35 8.17
CA PHE A 47 6.95 -14.91 9.04
C PHE A 47 6.89 -13.37 9.16
N VAL A 48 8.05 -12.73 9.30
CA VAL A 48 8.15 -11.26 9.37
C VAL A 48 7.75 -10.65 8.02
N ASN A 49 8.22 -11.25 6.93
CA ASN A 49 7.82 -10.84 5.58
C ASN A 49 6.31 -11.00 5.37
N GLY A 50 5.72 -12.10 5.85
CA GLY A 50 4.28 -12.35 5.79
C GLY A 50 3.46 -11.30 6.55
N ILE A 51 3.90 -10.90 7.75
CA ILE A 51 3.27 -9.81 8.51
C ILE A 51 3.38 -8.48 7.75
N ALA A 52 4.55 -8.17 7.19
CA ALA A 52 4.74 -6.95 6.41
C ALA A 52 3.78 -6.90 5.21
N PHE A 53 3.68 -7.99 4.45
CA PHE A 53 2.74 -8.11 3.35
C PHE A 53 1.27 -8.01 3.79
N ALA A 54 0.91 -8.62 4.91
CA ALA A 54 -0.44 -8.49 5.46
C ALA A 54 -0.75 -7.03 5.84
N GLY A 55 0.24 -6.30 6.38
CA GLY A 55 0.14 -4.87 6.66
C GLY A 55 -0.10 -4.04 5.41
N ASP A 56 0.68 -4.26 4.35
CA ASP A 56 0.51 -3.56 3.06
C ASP A 56 -0.85 -3.85 2.41
N TYR A 57 -1.37 -5.06 2.63
CA TYR A 57 -2.68 -5.47 2.13
C TYR A 57 -3.85 -4.77 2.87
N LEU A 58 -3.66 -4.36 4.13
CA LEU A 58 -4.64 -3.66 4.95
C LEU A 58 -4.63 -2.14 4.71
N SER A 59 -4.79 -1.74 3.45
CA SER A 59 -4.86 -0.34 3.02
C SER A 59 -6.15 0.39 3.47
N ALA A 60 -6.21 1.71 3.24
CA ALA A 60 -7.41 2.51 3.47
C ALA A 60 -8.63 1.98 2.69
N ALA A 61 -8.42 1.44 1.49
CA ALA A 61 -9.49 0.80 0.71
C ALA A 61 -10.00 -0.48 1.40
N SER A 62 -9.09 -1.27 1.97
CA SER A 62 -9.42 -2.49 2.70
C SER A 62 -10.18 -2.18 4.00
N PHE A 63 -9.72 -1.18 4.77
CA PHE A 63 -10.35 -0.79 6.02
C PHE A 63 -11.67 -0.03 5.81
N LEU A 64 -11.64 1.14 5.18
CA LEU A 64 -12.85 1.96 4.99
C LEU A 64 -13.81 1.34 3.98
N GLY A 65 -13.31 0.73 2.91
CA GLY A 65 -14.14 0.16 1.85
C GLY A 65 -14.91 -1.08 2.31
N ILE A 66 -14.23 -2.07 2.91
CA ILE A 66 -14.93 -3.27 3.40
C ILE A 66 -15.88 -2.93 4.56
N CYS A 67 -15.45 -2.11 5.53
CA CYS A 67 -16.32 -1.69 6.62
C CYS A 67 -17.55 -0.91 6.10
N GLY A 68 -17.36 -0.03 5.11
CA GLY A 68 -18.44 0.70 4.47
C GLY A 68 -19.41 -0.22 3.72
N MET A 69 -18.90 -1.21 2.98
CA MET A 69 -19.74 -2.19 2.29
C MET A 69 -20.55 -3.05 3.27
N ILE A 70 -19.95 -3.49 4.37
CA ILE A 70 -20.67 -4.23 5.41
C ILE A 70 -21.74 -3.34 6.07
N ALA A 71 -21.42 -2.07 6.34
CA ALA A 71 -22.38 -1.14 6.94
C ALA A 71 -23.61 -0.90 6.06
N ILE A 72 -23.45 -0.90 4.73
CA ILE A 72 -24.54 -0.63 3.77
C ILE A 72 -25.27 -1.92 3.36
N TYR A 73 -24.53 -2.99 3.08
CA TYR A 73 -25.06 -4.23 2.47
C TYR A 73 -25.09 -5.43 3.43
N GLY A 74 -24.68 -5.26 4.69
CA GLY A 74 -24.71 -6.30 5.70
C GLY A 74 -23.82 -7.50 5.34
N TYR A 75 -24.40 -8.70 5.41
CA TYR A 75 -23.70 -9.96 5.16
C TYR A 75 -23.18 -10.08 3.71
N ASP A 76 -23.89 -9.54 2.73
CA ASP A 76 -23.47 -9.57 1.33
C ASP A 76 -22.20 -8.74 1.11
N GLY A 77 -22.07 -7.61 1.83
CA GLY A 77 -20.83 -6.81 1.86
C GLY A 77 -19.66 -7.55 2.48
N PHE A 78 -19.92 -8.41 3.48
CA PHE A 78 -18.90 -9.25 4.09
C PHE A 78 -18.38 -10.32 3.12
N LEU A 79 -19.26 -10.94 2.31
CA LEU A 79 -18.84 -11.93 1.31
C LEU A 79 -17.82 -11.35 0.30
N TYR A 80 -17.89 -10.05 0.01
CA TYR A 80 -16.90 -9.37 -0.84
C TYR A 80 -15.48 -9.39 -0.24
N SER A 81 -15.36 -9.35 1.09
CA SER A 81 -14.05 -9.41 1.77
C SER A 81 -13.32 -10.75 1.56
N ILE A 82 -14.08 -11.83 1.41
CA ILE A 82 -13.54 -13.17 1.11
C ILE A 82 -12.92 -13.17 -0.28
N GLY A 83 -13.62 -12.61 -1.27
CA GLY A 83 -13.12 -12.48 -2.64
C GLY A 83 -11.85 -11.63 -2.71
N TYR A 84 -11.82 -10.53 -1.92
CA TYR A 84 -10.62 -9.71 -1.77
C TYR A 84 -9.43 -10.57 -1.31
N LEU A 85 -9.54 -11.22 -0.14
CA LEU A 85 -8.49 -12.09 0.42
C LEU A 85 -8.10 -13.26 -0.51
N ALA A 86 -9.07 -13.90 -1.17
CA ALA A 86 -8.80 -14.99 -2.10
C ALA A 86 -8.00 -14.52 -3.33
N GLY A 87 -8.28 -13.33 -3.84
CA GLY A 87 -7.53 -12.71 -4.93
C GLY A 87 -6.05 -12.51 -4.59
N TRP A 88 -5.73 -12.24 -3.31
CA TRP A 88 -4.34 -12.14 -2.86
C TRP A 88 -3.58 -13.46 -2.99
N ILE A 89 -4.21 -14.59 -2.64
CA ILE A 89 -3.61 -15.92 -2.79
C ILE A 89 -3.30 -16.19 -4.27
N VAL A 90 -4.23 -15.85 -5.16
CA VAL A 90 -4.04 -15.99 -6.61
C VAL A 90 -2.88 -15.12 -7.09
N ALA A 91 -2.81 -13.86 -6.66
CA ALA A 91 -1.73 -12.96 -7.04
C ALA A 91 -0.35 -13.46 -6.56
N LEU A 92 -0.27 -14.01 -5.34
CA LEU A 92 0.96 -14.59 -4.79
C LEU A 92 1.47 -15.76 -5.65
N PHE A 93 0.61 -16.70 -6.01
CA PHE A 93 1.03 -17.87 -6.80
C PHE A 93 1.23 -17.54 -8.29
N VAL A 94 0.34 -16.74 -8.89
CA VAL A 94 0.35 -16.50 -10.34
C VAL A 94 1.35 -15.41 -10.73
N VAL A 95 1.61 -14.43 -9.86
CA VAL A 95 2.49 -13.30 -10.19
C VAL A 95 3.81 -13.37 -9.43
N ALA A 96 3.77 -13.50 -8.10
CA ALA A 96 4.99 -13.42 -7.30
C ALA A 96 5.93 -14.61 -7.54
N GLU A 97 5.42 -15.83 -7.71
CA GLU A 97 6.26 -17.00 -7.98
C GLU A 97 7.00 -16.93 -9.32
N PRO A 98 6.35 -16.62 -10.48
CA PRO A 98 7.08 -16.40 -11.73
C PRO A 98 8.11 -15.27 -11.66
N MET A 99 7.78 -14.15 -11.00
CA MET A 99 8.73 -13.05 -10.81
C MET A 99 9.96 -13.50 -10.01
N LYS A 100 9.76 -14.27 -8.92
CA LYS A 100 10.85 -14.83 -8.14
C LYS A 100 11.72 -15.78 -8.96
N ARG A 101 11.12 -16.64 -9.79
CA ARG A 101 11.86 -17.57 -10.68
C ARG A 101 12.69 -16.83 -11.75
N LEU A 102 12.24 -15.67 -12.22
CA LEU A 102 12.96 -14.84 -13.18
C LEU A 102 14.11 -14.03 -12.57
N GLY A 103 14.18 -13.93 -11.23
CA GLY A 103 15.20 -13.14 -10.54
C GLY A 103 15.12 -11.64 -10.83
N LYS A 104 13.95 -11.13 -11.21
CA LYS A 104 13.70 -9.71 -11.51
C LYS A 104 12.95 -9.04 -10.36
N TYR A 105 13.28 -7.78 -10.10
CA TYR A 105 12.71 -7.02 -8.99
C TYR A 105 11.47 -6.21 -9.37
N THR A 106 11.34 -5.81 -10.63
CA THR A 106 10.20 -5.02 -11.10
C THR A 106 9.32 -5.81 -12.07
N PHE A 107 8.02 -5.50 -12.10
CA PHE A 107 7.08 -6.12 -13.04
C PHE A 107 7.47 -5.87 -14.49
N THR A 108 7.92 -4.65 -14.80
CA THR A 108 8.39 -4.27 -16.15
C THR A 108 9.59 -5.11 -16.58
N ASP A 109 10.58 -5.31 -15.70
CA ASP A 109 11.75 -6.13 -16.01
C ASP A 109 11.39 -7.61 -16.19
N ALA A 110 10.41 -8.10 -15.42
CA ALA A 110 9.90 -9.46 -15.58
C ALA A 110 9.19 -9.63 -16.93
N LEU A 111 8.35 -8.66 -17.32
CA LEU A 111 7.63 -8.68 -18.59
C LEU A 111 8.58 -8.57 -19.79
N ASP A 112 9.57 -7.67 -19.73
CA ASP A 112 10.50 -7.44 -20.84
C ASP A 112 11.63 -8.48 -20.93
N SER A 113 11.76 -9.36 -19.92
CA SER A 113 12.83 -10.36 -19.80
C SER A 113 13.05 -11.25 -21.03
N LYS A 114 12.02 -11.44 -21.86
CA LYS A 114 12.06 -12.27 -23.07
C LYS A 114 11.95 -11.50 -24.38
N PHE A 115 11.65 -10.20 -24.34
CA PHE A 115 11.34 -9.42 -25.54
C PHE A 115 12.37 -8.33 -25.84
N ASN A 116 13.06 -7.80 -24.82
CA ASN A 116 14.06 -6.75 -24.94
C ASN A 116 13.58 -5.57 -25.81
N SER A 117 12.33 -5.13 -25.59
CA SER A 117 11.61 -4.17 -26.43
C SER A 117 11.29 -2.90 -25.66
N LYS A 118 11.83 -1.78 -26.14
CA LYS A 118 11.52 -0.45 -25.60
C LYS A 118 10.02 -0.12 -25.61
N GLY A 119 9.26 -0.68 -26.58
CA GLY A 119 7.81 -0.49 -26.65
C GLY A 119 7.08 -1.17 -25.50
N ILE A 120 7.51 -2.38 -25.10
CA ILE A 120 6.91 -3.12 -23.98
C ILE A 120 7.21 -2.40 -22.67
N GLN A 121 8.45 -1.94 -22.48
CA GLN A 121 8.82 -1.16 -21.30
C GLN A 121 7.98 0.10 -21.16
N LEU A 122 7.77 0.85 -22.25
CA LEU A 122 6.96 2.07 -22.25
C LEU A 122 5.50 1.77 -21.90
N MET A 123 4.90 0.76 -22.53
CA MET A 123 3.50 0.39 -22.26
C MET A 123 3.31 -0.12 -20.83
N ALA A 124 4.25 -0.91 -20.31
CA ALA A 124 4.23 -1.38 -18.92
C ALA A 124 4.36 -0.22 -17.93
N ALA A 125 5.24 0.75 -18.21
CA ALA A 125 5.38 1.95 -17.38
C ALA A 125 4.11 2.80 -17.39
N ILE A 126 3.51 3.06 -18.55
CA ILE A 126 2.24 3.81 -18.67
C ILE A 126 1.12 3.08 -17.92
N SER A 127 1.01 1.76 -18.11
CA SER A 127 -0.01 0.96 -17.40
C SER A 127 0.18 1.01 -15.88
N THR A 128 1.43 0.90 -15.41
CA THR A 128 1.76 0.99 -13.97
C THR A 128 1.40 2.36 -13.41
N LEU A 129 1.70 3.44 -14.12
CA LEU A 129 1.35 4.79 -13.71
C LEU A 129 -0.17 5.00 -13.68
N ALA A 130 -0.88 4.53 -14.70
CA ALA A 130 -2.34 4.64 -14.77
C ALA A 130 -3.01 3.90 -13.61
N VAL A 131 -2.64 2.63 -13.39
CA VAL A 131 -3.19 1.82 -12.29
C VAL A 131 -2.86 2.44 -10.94
N SER A 132 -1.61 2.88 -10.74
CA SER A 132 -1.19 3.56 -9.51
C SER A 132 -2.00 4.82 -9.25
N MET A 133 -2.25 5.64 -10.27
CA MET A 133 -3.04 6.87 -10.14
C MET A 133 -4.47 6.58 -9.65
N PHE A 134 -5.17 5.64 -10.28
CA PHE A 134 -6.51 5.24 -9.86
C PHE A 134 -6.52 4.60 -8.46
N TYR A 135 -5.46 3.87 -8.13
CA TYR A 135 -5.32 3.24 -6.83
C TYR A 135 -5.06 4.24 -5.70
N LEU A 136 -4.33 5.32 -5.96
CA LEU A 136 -4.03 6.36 -4.97
C LEU A 136 -5.26 7.21 -4.63
N ILE A 137 -6.19 7.44 -5.57
CA ILE A 137 -7.38 8.29 -5.34
C ILE A 137 -8.17 7.86 -4.08
N PRO A 138 -8.60 6.60 -3.91
CA PRO A 138 -9.29 6.16 -2.69
C PRO A 138 -8.45 6.30 -1.42
N GLN A 139 -7.13 6.14 -1.51
CA GLN A 139 -6.24 6.31 -0.35
C GLN A 139 -6.17 7.76 0.11
N MET A 140 -6.07 8.70 -0.84
CA MET A 140 -6.11 10.14 -0.57
C MET A 140 -7.44 10.55 0.06
N VAL A 141 -8.56 10.02 -0.46
CA VAL A 141 -9.89 10.23 0.13
C VAL A 141 -9.96 9.67 1.55
N GLY A 142 -9.47 8.43 1.75
CA GLY A 142 -9.39 7.81 3.06
C GLY A 142 -8.61 8.64 4.07
N ALA A 143 -7.46 9.19 3.66
CA ALA A 143 -6.66 10.07 4.49
C ALA A 143 -7.42 11.35 4.89
N GLY A 144 -8.08 12.02 3.94
CA GLY A 144 -8.89 13.20 4.22
C GLY A 144 -10.05 12.91 5.19
N VAL A 145 -10.69 11.75 5.06
CA VAL A 145 -11.77 11.31 5.97
C VAL A 145 -11.26 11.05 7.38
N LEU A 146 -10.03 10.55 7.54
CA LEU A 146 -9.43 10.27 8.86
C LEU A 146 -8.81 11.51 9.52
N VAL A 147 -8.20 12.42 8.74
CA VAL A 147 -7.56 13.64 9.25
C VAL A 147 -8.58 14.64 9.78
N THR A 148 -9.75 14.75 9.14
CA THR A 148 -10.80 15.70 9.54
C THR A 148 -11.24 15.52 11.01
N PRO A 149 -11.65 14.32 11.46
CA PRO A 149 -12.01 14.09 12.86
C PRO A 149 -10.83 14.12 13.83
N LEU A 150 -9.63 13.78 13.37
CA LEU A 150 -8.44 13.69 14.22
C LEU A 150 -7.83 15.07 14.54
N LEU A 151 -7.68 15.92 13.52
CA LEU A 151 -7.00 17.21 13.61
C LEU A 151 -7.97 18.41 13.58
N GLY A 152 -9.24 18.18 13.26
CA GLY A 152 -10.23 19.25 13.05
C GLY A 152 -9.97 20.08 11.78
N LEU A 153 -9.06 19.63 10.91
CA LEU A 153 -8.69 20.31 9.68
C LEU A 153 -9.71 20.00 8.56
N PRO A 154 -9.90 20.90 7.58
CA PRO A 154 -10.71 20.62 6.41
C PRO A 154 -10.21 19.38 5.64
N HIS A 155 -11.13 18.64 5.04
CA HIS A 155 -10.84 17.40 4.29
C HIS A 155 -9.70 17.55 3.27
N TRP A 156 -9.68 18.64 2.51
CA TRP A 156 -8.65 18.90 1.49
C TRP A 156 -7.23 19.00 2.08
N VAL A 157 -7.09 19.44 3.34
CA VAL A 157 -5.79 19.50 4.01
C VAL A 157 -5.28 18.09 4.27
N GLY A 158 -6.16 17.16 4.70
CA GLY A 158 -5.79 15.76 4.86
C GLY A 158 -5.41 15.08 3.55
N VAL A 159 -6.10 15.43 2.45
CA VAL A 159 -5.77 14.95 1.10
C VAL A 159 -4.36 15.40 0.68
N ILE A 160 -3.99 16.67 0.90
CA ILE A 160 -2.67 17.22 0.50
C ILE A 160 -1.53 16.77 1.41
N MET A 161 -1.78 16.60 2.72
CA MET A 161 -0.71 16.23 3.66
C MET A 161 -0.30 14.75 3.53
N VAL A 162 -1.23 13.89 3.12
CA VAL A 162 -1.02 12.43 3.09
C VAL A 162 -0.91 11.89 1.67
N GLY A 163 -1.66 12.47 0.73
CA GLY A 163 -1.66 12.08 -0.69
C GLY A 163 -0.52 12.70 -1.48
#